data_AF-A0A1X9XTX5-F1
#
_entry.id   AF-A0A1X9XTX5-F1
#
_cell.length_a   1.000
_cell.length_b   1.000
_cell.length_c   1.000
_cell.angle_alpha   90.00
_cell.angle_beta   90.00
_cell.angle_gamma   90.00
#
_symmetry.space_group_name_H-M   'P 1'
#
loop_
_entity.id
_entity.type
_entity.pdbx_description
1 polymer ?
#
loop_
_entity_poly.entity_id
_entity_poly.type
_entity_poly.pdbx_seq_one_letter_code
_entity_poly.pdbx_strand_id
1 'polypeptide(L)'
;NAKETGHLVLATLHSPNVAQAFERIIGVFEGAAQRQIIVQLSNCLQGIISQDLLPSADRLRCVLAYECLVATNAIRNLIREDP
;
A
#
# COMPACT_ATOMS: atom_id res chain seq x y z
N ASN A 1 -9.10 -16.30 4.60
CA ASN A 1 -8.18 -15.19 4.21
C ASN A 1 -7.44 -15.54 2.93
N ALA A 2 -7.89 -15.03 1.77
CA ALA A 2 -7.37 -15.44 0.46
C ALA A 2 -5.86 -15.20 0.29
N LYS A 3 -5.32 -14.09 0.83
CA LYS A 3 -3.90 -13.74 0.66
C LYS A 3 -2.93 -14.56 1.50
N GLU A 4 -3.36 -15.04 2.67
CA GLU A 4 -2.54 -15.89 3.55
C GLU A 4 -2.54 -17.35 3.12
N THR A 5 -3.50 -17.76 2.30
CA THR A 5 -3.63 -19.13 1.78
C THR A 5 -3.02 -19.30 0.38
N GLY A 6 -2.20 -18.35 -0.07
CA GLY A 6 -1.47 -18.42 -1.34
C GLY A 6 -2.14 -17.75 -2.55
N HIS A 7 -3.26 -17.04 -2.37
CA HIS A 7 -3.90 -16.33 -3.48
C HIS A 7 -3.35 -14.91 -3.63
N LEU A 8 -3.18 -14.45 -4.87
CA LEU A 8 -2.91 -13.05 -5.15
C LEU A 8 -4.22 -12.26 -5.00
N VAL A 9 -4.24 -11.31 -4.06
CA VAL A 9 -5.37 -10.39 -3.86
C VAL A 9 -4.98 -9.01 -4.35
N LEU A 10 -5.81 -8.45 -5.23
CA LEU A 10 -5.76 -7.06 -5.68
C LEU A 10 -6.93 -6.31 -5.05
N ALA A 11 -6.65 -5.10 -4.55
CA ALA A 11 -7.63 -4.22 -3.94
C ALA A 11 -7.31 -2.77 -4.31
N THR A 12 -8.30 -1.89 -4.23
CA THR A 12 -8.14 -0.46 -4.48
C THR A 12 -8.51 0.33 -3.22
N LEU A 13 -7.84 1.47 -3.03
CA LEU A 13 -8.11 2.41 -1.96
C LEU A 13 -7.96 3.83 -2.51
N HIS A 14 -8.84 4.74 -2.12
CA HIS A 14 -8.65 6.15 -2.42
C HIS A 14 -7.61 6.73 -1.46
N SER A 15 -6.40 6.97 -1.95
CA SER A 15 -5.30 7.59 -1.19
C SER A 15 -4.44 8.40 -2.15
N PRO A 16 -3.92 9.57 -1.75
CA PRO A 16 -3.11 10.39 -2.64
C PRO A 16 -1.68 9.86 -2.83
N ASN A 17 -1.15 9.06 -1.90
CA ASN A 17 0.17 8.49 -2.01
C ASN A 17 0.27 7.15 -1.28
N VAL A 18 1.43 6.48 -1.42
CA VAL A 18 1.70 5.17 -0.81
C VAL A 18 1.64 5.23 0.72
N ALA A 19 2.27 6.22 1.34
CA ALA A 19 2.34 6.33 2.81
C ALA A 19 0.95 6.47 3.43
N GLN A 20 0.13 7.40 2.90
CA GLN A 20 -1.24 7.58 3.36
C GLN A 20 -2.12 6.36 3.07
N ALA A 21 -1.83 5.59 2.01
CA ALA A 21 -2.59 4.37 1.74
C ALA A 21 -2.32 3.34 2.84
N PHE A 22 -1.06 3.22 3.26
CA PHE A 22 -0.65 2.36 4.35
C PHE A 22 -1.27 2.78 5.70
N GLU A 23 -1.15 4.06 6.06
CA GLU A 23 -1.76 4.64 7.27
C GLU A 23 -3.27 4.40 7.32
N ARG A 24 -3.98 4.59 6.19
CA ARG A 24 -5.42 4.36 6.11
C ARG A 24 -5.80 2.90 6.28
N ILE A 25 -5.00 1.95 5.78
CA ILE A 25 -5.27 0.51 6.00
C ILE A 25 -5.15 0.18 7.49
N ILE A 26 -4.11 0.71 8.15
CA ILE A 26 -3.88 0.46 9.58
C ILE A 26 -4.93 1.16 10.43
N GLY A 27 -5.28 2.40 10.11
CA GLY A 27 -6.18 3.26 10.88
C GLY A 27 -7.65 2.80 10.93
N VAL A 28 -8.02 1.72 10.23
CA VAL A 28 -9.33 1.06 10.39
C VAL A 28 -9.36 0.23 11.69
N PHE A 29 -8.21 -0.11 12.26
CA PHE A 29 -8.08 -0.98 13.42
C PHE A 29 -7.61 -0.20 14.64
N GLU A 30 -8.09 -0.59 15.82
CA GLU A 30 -7.77 0.07 17.10
C GLU A 30 -7.04 -0.89 18.06
N GLY A 31 -6.20 -0.31 18.94
CA GLY A 31 -5.55 -1.02 20.03
C GLY A 31 -4.73 -2.24 19.59
N ALA A 32 -4.96 -3.39 20.21
CA ALA A 32 -4.21 -4.62 19.93
C ALA A 32 -4.40 -5.14 18.49
N ALA A 33 -5.55 -4.88 17.87
CA ALA A 33 -5.84 -5.31 16.49
C ALA A 33 -4.95 -4.56 15.48
N GLN A 34 -4.61 -3.31 15.76
CA GLN A 34 -3.71 -2.51 14.94
C GLN A 34 -2.32 -3.17 14.82
N ARG A 35 -1.76 -3.62 15.95
CA ARG A 35 -0.47 -4.32 15.96
C ARG A 35 -0.53 -5.65 15.22
N GLN A 36 -1.64 -6.37 15.35
CA GLN A 36 -1.84 -7.63 14.63
C GLN A 36 -1.88 -7.43 13.11
N ILE A 37 -2.61 -6.42 12.62
CA ILE A 37 -2.70 -6.15 11.18
C ILE A 37 -1.36 -5.66 10.61
N ILE A 38 -0.58 -4.90 11.37
CA ILE A 38 0.77 -4.48 10.96
C ILE A 38 1.67 -5.70 10.70
N VAL A 39 1.70 -6.65 11.65
CA VAL A 39 2.46 -7.90 11.49
C VAL A 39 1.97 -8.68 10.27
N GLN A 40 0.65 -8.79 10.08
CA GLN A 40 0.05 -9.48 8.95
C GLN A 40 0.43 -8.84 7.61
N LEU A 41 0.32 -7.52 7.50
CA LEU A 41 0.67 -6.74 6.30
C LEU A 41 2.16 -6.88 5.98
N SER A 42 3.04 -6.86 6.99
CA SER A 42 4.47 -7.09 6.78
C SER A 42 4.79 -8.45 6.13
N ASN A 43 3.93 -9.45 6.32
CA ASN A 43 4.08 -10.78 5.75
C ASN A 43 3.43 -10.90 4.36
N CYS A 44 2.23 -10.35 4.15
CA CYS A 44 1.43 -10.63 2.96
C CYS A 44 1.37 -9.48 1.91
N LEU A 45 1.77 -8.26 2.27
CA LEU A 45 1.84 -7.14 1.33
C LEU A 45 2.87 -7.46 0.23
N GLN A 46 2.52 -7.18 -1.03
CA GLN A 46 3.44 -7.34 -2.16
C GLN A 46 3.94 -5.99 -2.66
N GLY A 47 3.05 -5.01 -2.66
CA GLY A 47 3.37 -3.63 -2.96
C GLY A 47 2.12 -2.76 -2.94
N ILE A 48 2.33 -1.46 -3.09
CA ILE A 48 1.29 -0.44 -3.24
C ILE A 48 1.69 0.41 -4.45
N ILE A 49 0.71 0.70 -5.32
CA ILE A 49 0.89 1.64 -6.43
C ILE A 49 -0.13 2.76 -6.23
N SER A 50 0.35 3.99 -6.01
CA SER A 50 -0.47 5.20 -6.06
C SER A 50 -0.40 5.79 -7.46
N GLN A 51 -1.52 6.28 -8.00
CA GLN A 51 -1.64 6.71 -9.39
C GLN A 51 -2.33 8.06 -9.49
N ASP A 52 -1.73 8.95 -10.28
CA ASP A 52 -2.31 10.23 -10.66
C ASP A 52 -2.27 10.41 -12.18
N LEU A 53 -3.33 10.98 -12.73
CA LEU A 53 -3.37 11.35 -14.15
C LEU A 53 -3.05 12.83 -14.28
N LEU A 54 -1.91 13.12 -14.90
CA LEU A 54 -1.45 14.48 -15.15
C LEU A 54 -1.66 14.84 -16.63
N PRO A 55 -1.96 16.11 -16.97
CA PRO A 55 -1.94 16.54 -18.35
C PRO A 55 -0.54 16.36 -18.94
N SER A 56 -0.46 15.88 -20.18
CA SER A 56 0.80 15.80 -20.93
C SER A 56 1.39 17.19 -21.15
N ALA A 57 2.70 17.24 -21.46
CA ALA A 57 3.40 18.50 -21.72
C ALA A 57 2.74 19.33 -22.85
N ASP A 58 2.22 18.64 -23.88
CA ASP A 58 1.46 19.25 -25.00
C ASP A 58 -0.03 19.51 -24.68
N ARG A 59 -0.51 19.09 -23.51
CA ARG A 59 -1.90 19.16 -23.03
C ARG A 59 -2.94 18.47 -23.93
N LEU A 60 -2.51 17.56 -24.81
CA LEU A 60 -3.39 16.84 -25.72
C LEU A 60 -3.96 15.55 -25.10
N ARG A 61 -3.36 15.05 -24.01
CA ARG A 61 -3.74 13.80 -23.35
C ARG A 61 -3.41 13.84 -21.87
N CYS A 62 -3.84 12.81 -21.16
CA CYS A 62 -3.34 12.52 -19.81
C CYS A 62 -2.21 11.50 -19.87
N VAL A 63 -1.23 11.65 -18.98
CA VAL A 63 -0.16 10.69 -18.72
C VAL A 63 -0.25 10.22 -17.27
N LEU A 64 0.09 8.94 -17.06
CA LEU A 64 0.13 8.36 -15.72
C LEU A 64 1.42 8.80 -15.01
N ALA A 65 1.27 9.46 -13.87
CA ALA A 65 2.28 9.53 -12.83
C ALA A 65 1.96 8.47 -11.78
N TYR A 66 2.97 7.78 -11.26
CA TYR A 66 2.75 6.80 -10.20
C TYR A 66 3.88 6.79 -9.19
N GLU A 67 3.53 6.42 -7.97
CA GLU A 67 4.44 6.05 -6.91
C GLU A 67 4.29 4.55 -6.68
N CYS A 68 5.40 3.82 -6.59
CA CYS A 68 5.39 2.37 -6.41
C CYS A 68 6.27 1.98 -5.24
N LEU A 69 5.66 1.33 -4.25
CA LEU A 69 6.36 0.66 -3.17
C LEU A 69 6.28 -0.84 -3.37
N VAL A 70 7.44 -1.48 -3.44
CA VAL A 70 7.58 -2.94 -3.47
C VAL A 70 7.95 -3.40 -2.07
N ALA A 71 7.25 -4.41 -1.55
CA ALA A 71 7.48 -4.95 -0.22
C ALA A 71 8.73 -5.85 -0.18
N THR A 72 9.91 -5.23 -0.26
CA THR A 72 11.21 -5.88 -0.05
C THR A 72 11.39 -6.30 1.41
N ASN A 73 12.37 -7.15 1.69
CA ASN A 73 12.66 -7.55 3.08
C ASN A 73 12.96 -6.35 3.99
N ALA A 74 13.65 -5.33 3.49
CA ALA A 74 13.93 -4.10 4.25
C ALA A 74 12.63 -3.34 4.58
N ILE A 75 11.74 -3.16 3.60
CA ILE A 75 10.44 -2.49 3.82
C ILE A 75 9.57 -3.29 4.79
N ARG A 76 9.57 -4.62 4.71
CA ARG A 76 8.82 -5.48 5.63
C ARG A 76 9.34 -5.39 7.06
N ASN A 77 10.63 -5.19 7.25
CA ASN A 77 11.21 -4.96 8.58
C ASN A 77 10.81 -3.58 9.11
N LEU A 78 10.91 -2.54 8.28
CA LEU A 78 10.49 -1.19 8.64
C LEU A 78 9.02 -1.16 9.09
N ILE A 79 8.12 -1.82 8.36
CA ILE A 79 6.70 -1.94 8.72
C ILE A 79 6.50 -2.55 10.13
N ARG A 80 7.37 -3.47 10.58
CA ARG A 80 7.25 -4.10 11.90
C ARG A 80 7.82 -3.24 13.02
N GLU A 81 8.87 -2.49 12.73
CA GLU A 81 9.68 -1.77 13.71
C GLU A 81 9.20 -0.34 13.95
N ASP A 82 8.69 0.32 12.91
CA ASP A 82 8.25 1.71 12.94
C ASP A 82 6.92 1.87 12.17
N PRO A 83 5.78 1.57 12.82
CA PRO A 83 4.47 1.47 12.17
C PRO A 83 3.79 2.82 11.89
#